data_AF-A0A7G7WYQ1-F1
#
_entry.id   AF-A0A7G7WYQ1-F1
#
_cell.length_a   1.000
_cell.length_b   1.000
_cell.length_c   1.000
_cell.angle_alpha   90.00
_cell.angle_beta   90.00
_cell.angle_gamma   90.00
#
_symmetry.space_group_name_H-M   'P 1'
#
loop_
_entity.id
_entity.type
_entity.pdbx_description
1 polymer ?
#
loop_
_entity_poly.entity_id
_entity_poly.type
_entity_poly.pdbx_seq_one_letter_code
_entity_poly.pdbx_strand_id
1 'polypeptide(L)'
;MAKFFTHVLFLFLLSCCIITQAGLGYKLTGLLSESNNNHLSTQQNRDVLVSRHKRAIIRGKSYRWTTLTDVRGQGNFVVIPYVIHSSLGSSAKQALTEAFQEYKRYTCVRFVPRTSQEDYLKIFYGQGCYSPIGRQGGQQPLSLGNNCDVRGHVIHELMHALGFLHEQNRPDREKYIKVLWDNIKSKMTSQFKRYANDEVTSLGESYDYSSIMHYGDKEFSRNGQQTIKSKVESSPKIGQLNGFSAIDIKQINKLYSCPKVANRADIYNYKVMVHTGKQLMAGTNARVYINLFGQSLGQLQSSSESEVATGGKKDDFERGSVKTFLTVSPYLGTLKKLTIRHDQSGLFSGWFLVKVIVTDPKNGRIYTFPCNSWLEGSNTNRTLTPT
;
A
#
# COMPACT_ATOMS: atom_id res chain seq x y z
N MET A 1 47.28 -6.62 43.22
CA MET A 1 48.05 -6.21 44.42
C MET A 1 49.45 -5.82 43.96
N ALA A 2 49.97 -4.68 44.45
CA ALA A 2 51.21 -3.97 44.00
C ALA A 2 51.08 -3.35 42.58
N LYS A 3 51.53 -2.13 42.22
CA LYS A 3 52.41 -1.06 42.77
C LYS A 3 52.13 0.20 41.87
N PHE A 4 51.91 1.43 42.37
CA PHE A 4 52.85 2.48 42.81
C PHE A 4 53.31 3.49 41.72
N PHE A 5 53.50 4.76 42.14
CA PHE A 5 54.18 5.93 41.51
C PHE A 5 53.38 6.80 40.51
N THR A 6 53.35 8.16 40.53
CA THR A 6 53.79 9.24 41.44
C THR A 6 53.26 10.59 40.94
N HIS A 7 53.27 11.59 41.84
CA HIS A 7 52.94 13.02 41.69
C HIS A 7 53.92 13.87 40.83
N VAL A 8 53.50 15.14 40.63
CA VAL A 8 54.25 16.43 40.52
C VAL A 8 54.14 17.08 39.12
N LEU A 9 53.27 18.08 38.91
CA LEU A 9 53.36 19.54 39.17
C LEU A 9 54.23 20.29 38.13
N PHE A 10 53.65 21.25 37.40
CA PHE A 10 54.35 22.49 37.00
C PHE A 10 53.36 23.64 36.75
N LEU A 11 53.58 24.73 37.50
CA LEU A 11 52.97 26.07 37.41
C LEU A 11 53.73 26.94 36.39
N PHE A 12 53.15 28.13 36.12
CA PHE A 12 53.69 29.42 35.62
C PHE A 12 52.96 29.92 34.36
N LEU A 13 52.58 31.19 34.17
CA LEU A 13 52.15 32.35 34.97
C LEU A 13 51.97 33.51 33.95
N LEU A 14 50.98 34.40 34.16
CA LEU A 14 50.94 35.86 33.82
C LEU A 14 51.05 36.30 32.34
N SER A 15 50.48 37.39 31.83
CA SER A 15 49.74 38.61 32.24
C SER A 15 49.13 39.20 30.93
N CYS A 16 48.23 40.19 30.82
CA CYS A 16 48.08 41.44 31.55
C CYS A 16 46.72 42.13 31.18
N CYS A 17 46.17 42.89 32.12
CA CYS A 17 45.09 43.90 31.96
C CYS A 17 45.61 45.13 31.16
N ILE A 18 44.80 46.08 30.64
CA ILE A 18 44.08 47.15 31.37
C ILE A 18 43.16 47.94 30.39
N ILE A 19 42.09 48.50 30.97
CA ILE A 19 40.96 49.31 30.48
C ILE A 19 41.42 50.79 30.25
N THR A 20 40.90 51.63 29.32
CA THR A 20 39.76 52.58 29.49
C THR A 20 39.51 53.48 28.26
N GLN A 21 38.21 53.66 27.96
CA GLN A 21 37.44 54.78 27.36
C GLN A 21 38.10 55.94 26.55
N ALA A 22 37.53 56.22 25.37
CA ALA A 22 36.85 57.49 25.01
C ALA A 22 36.19 57.38 23.61
N GLY A 23 34.99 57.95 23.44
CA GLY A 23 34.16 57.76 22.25
C GLY A 23 34.43 58.72 21.09
N LEU A 24 33.99 58.31 19.89
CA LEU A 24 33.58 59.21 18.81
C LEU A 24 32.68 58.42 17.85
N GLY A 25 31.44 58.91 17.68
CA GLY A 25 30.46 58.30 16.80
C GLY A 25 30.79 58.55 15.35
N TYR A 26 30.84 57.46 14.58
CA TYR A 26 30.63 57.47 13.13
C TYR A 26 29.66 56.36 12.77
N LYS A 27 28.53 56.76 12.18
CA LYS A 27 27.55 55.89 11.52
C LYS A 27 28.25 55.18 10.35
N LEU A 28 28.42 53.86 10.45
CA LEU A 28 28.52 53.00 9.28
C LEU A 28 27.52 51.85 9.45
N THR A 29 26.57 51.80 8.53
CA THR A 29 25.50 50.84 8.36
C THR A 29 26.04 49.44 8.12
N GLY A 30 25.64 48.48 8.97
CA GLY A 30 25.96 47.07 8.82
C GLY A 30 25.28 46.23 9.90
N LEU A 31 23.96 46.08 9.82
CA LEU A 31 23.19 45.14 10.63
C LEU A 31 22.68 44.01 9.74
N LEU A 32 23.34 42.86 9.90
CA LEU A 32 22.75 41.53 9.99
C LEU A 32 21.41 41.35 9.29
N SER A 33 21.42 40.79 8.07
CA SER A 33 20.20 40.24 7.49
C SER A 33 19.78 39.03 8.30
N GLU A 34 18.67 39.19 9.00
CA GLU A 34 17.92 38.13 9.68
C GLU A 34 17.80 36.92 8.76
N SER A 35 18.34 35.80 9.23
CA SER A 35 18.05 34.50 8.66
C SER A 35 16.56 34.25 8.82
N ASN A 36 15.86 34.18 7.69
CA ASN A 36 14.48 33.73 7.63
C ASN A 36 14.39 32.25 8.04
N ASN A 37 14.49 31.99 9.34
CA ASN A 37 14.03 30.77 9.98
C ASN A 37 12.50 30.80 10.04
N ASN A 38 11.86 30.69 8.87
CA ASN A 38 10.45 30.31 8.82
C ASN A 38 10.36 28.80 9.04
N HIS A 39 10.32 28.46 10.33
CA HIS A 39 9.86 27.19 10.86
C HIS A 39 8.40 26.98 10.40
N LEU A 40 8.22 26.42 9.20
CA LEU A 40 6.91 26.03 8.66
C LEU A 40 6.37 24.84 9.46
N SER A 41 5.71 25.16 10.57
CA SER A 41 4.73 24.30 11.21
C SER A 41 3.49 24.20 10.31
N THR A 42 3.50 23.26 9.36
CA THR A 42 2.29 22.92 8.59
C THR A 42 1.92 21.47 8.86
N GLN A 43 1.08 21.33 9.88
CA GLN A 43 0.34 20.14 10.24
C GLN A 43 -0.82 19.92 9.24
N GLN A 44 -0.49 19.70 7.96
CA GLN A 44 -1.45 19.41 6.89
C GLN A 44 -0.93 18.22 6.06
N ASN A 45 -1.78 17.19 5.97
CA ASN A 45 -1.58 15.90 5.31
C ASN A 45 -0.63 14.92 6.02
N ARG A 46 -1.21 13.84 6.54
CA ARG A 46 -0.40 12.66 6.91
C ARG A 46 -0.25 11.66 5.76
N ASP A 47 -1.04 11.78 4.69
CA ASP A 47 -1.00 10.84 3.55
C ASP A 47 -0.67 11.49 2.18
N VAL A 48 -0.40 12.80 2.13
CA VAL A 48 -0.22 13.54 0.87
C VAL A 48 0.77 14.70 1.04
N LEU A 49 2.06 14.52 0.69
CA LEU A 49 2.93 15.68 0.48
C LEU A 49 2.67 16.26 -0.91
N VAL A 50 1.80 17.27 -0.96
CA VAL A 50 1.53 17.99 -2.20
C VAL A 50 1.45 19.48 -1.86
N SER A 51 2.48 20.24 -2.23
CA SER A 51 2.27 21.57 -2.78
C SER A 51 1.19 21.41 -3.84
N ARG A 52 0.06 22.12 -3.70
CA ARG A 52 -1.18 22.11 -4.51
C ARG A 52 -1.27 21.06 -5.63
N HIS A 53 -2.46 20.47 -5.83
CA HIS A 53 -2.88 19.67 -7.00
C HIS A 53 -3.19 18.17 -6.75
N LYS A 54 -4.42 17.96 -6.24
CA LYS A 54 -5.58 17.19 -6.79
C LYS A 54 -5.44 15.71 -7.24
N ARG A 55 -6.42 14.88 -6.85
CA ARG A 55 -6.65 13.45 -7.18
C ARG A 55 -7.67 13.24 -8.36
N ALA A 56 -8.29 12.09 -8.73
CA ALA A 56 -8.16 11.04 -9.82
C ALA A 56 -7.18 11.11 -11.05
N ILE A 57 -6.89 9.95 -11.70
CA ILE A 57 -5.71 9.71 -12.59
C ILE A 57 -5.29 10.97 -13.34
N ILE A 58 -4.07 11.45 -13.05
CA ILE A 58 -3.57 12.68 -13.64
C ILE A 58 -3.48 12.49 -15.16
N ARG A 59 -4.28 13.26 -15.90
CA ARG A 59 -4.37 13.13 -17.37
C ARG A 59 -3.04 13.47 -18.06
N GLY A 60 -2.24 14.37 -17.48
CA GLY A 60 -0.98 14.84 -18.05
C GLY A 60 0.09 13.76 -18.16
N LYS A 61 0.59 13.53 -19.38
CA LYS A 61 1.68 12.56 -19.65
C LYS A 61 2.98 12.93 -18.95
N SER A 62 3.22 14.21 -18.67
CA SER A 62 4.40 14.71 -17.95
C SER A 62 4.48 14.16 -16.52
N TYR A 63 3.36 13.82 -15.89
CA TYR A 63 3.32 13.25 -14.53
C TYR A 63 3.46 11.73 -14.52
N ARG A 64 3.68 11.09 -15.68
CA ARG A 64 3.85 9.64 -15.78
C ARG A 64 5.34 9.29 -15.71
N TRP A 65 5.59 8.11 -15.16
CA TRP A 65 6.90 7.47 -15.17
C TRP A 65 7.28 7.00 -16.58
N THR A 66 8.58 6.97 -16.84
CA THR A 66 9.14 6.66 -18.15
C THR A 66 8.81 5.22 -18.56
N THR A 67 8.32 5.08 -19.79
CA THR A 67 8.14 3.79 -20.44
C THR A 67 9.38 3.50 -21.29
N LEU A 68 10.07 2.41 -20.98
CA LEU A 68 11.15 1.88 -21.80
C LEU A 68 10.59 0.82 -22.74
N THR A 69 11.00 0.87 -23.99
CA THR A 69 10.72 -0.18 -24.98
C THR A 69 11.89 -1.17 -24.93
N ASP A 70 11.61 -2.47 -24.82
CA ASP A 70 12.63 -3.52 -24.96
C ASP A 70 13.35 -3.34 -26.30
N VAL A 71 14.67 -3.55 -26.34
CA VAL A 71 15.54 -3.51 -27.53
C VAL A 71 15.07 -4.46 -28.65
N ARG A 72 14.24 -5.46 -28.31
CA ARG A 72 13.58 -6.37 -29.27
C ARG A 72 12.19 -5.93 -29.73
N GLY A 73 11.69 -4.77 -29.27
CA GLY A 73 10.37 -4.24 -29.61
C GLY A 73 9.18 -5.01 -29.01
N GLN A 74 9.41 -5.98 -28.11
CA GLN A 74 8.39 -6.92 -27.64
C GLN A 74 7.81 -6.61 -26.24
N GLY A 75 8.23 -5.53 -25.58
CA GLY A 75 7.67 -5.15 -24.29
C GLY A 75 7.85 -3.67 -23.94
N ASN A 76 6.75 -3.01 -23.59
CA ASN A 76 6.76 -1.69 -22.95
C ASN A 76 6.77 -1.91 -21.44
N PHE A 77 7.87 -1.56 -20.77
CA PHE A 77 7.99 -1.59 -19.31
C PHE A 77 8.04 -0.18 -18.75
N VAL A 78 7.38 0.05 -17.62
CA VAL A 78 7.46 1.32 -16.89
C VAL A 78 8.48 1.14 -15.79
N VAL A 79 9.59 1.87 -15.86
CA VAL A 79 10.68 1.72 -14.89
C VAL A 79 10.62 2.85 -13.87
N ILE A 80 10.60 2.48 -12.59
CA ILE A 80 10.59 3.41 -11.46
C ILE A 80 11.83 3.15 -10.61
N PRO A 81 12.88 3.97 -10.76
CA PRO A 81 14.06 3.89 -9.93
C PRO A 81 13.74 4.21 -8.47
N TYR A 82 14.32 3.49 -7.52
CA TYR A 82 14.16 3.75 -6.11
C TYR A 82 15.46 3.64 -5.32
N VAL A 83 15.51 4.33 -4.18
CA VAL A 83 16.48 4.12 -3.11
C VAL A 83 15.75 3.83 -1.80
N ILE A 84 16.26 2.89 -1.01
CA ILE A 84 15.74 2.57 0.32
C ILE A 84 16.64 3.24 1.35
N HIS A 85 16.10 4.18 2.10
CA HIS A 85 16.82 4.85 3.18
C HIS A 85 17.05 3.90 4.37
N SER A 86 18.17 4.07 5.07
CA SER A 86 18.58 3.21 6.21
C SER A 86 17.59 3.21 7.37
N SER A 87 16.74 4.24 7.48
CA SER A 87 15.69 4.33 8.51
C SER A 87 14.60 3.26 8.40
N LEU A 88 14.49 2.53 7.28
CA LEU A 88 13.48 1.49 7.11
C LEU A 88 13.93 0.15 7.71
N GLY A 89 13.09 -0.38 8.61
CA GLY A 89 13.27 -1.69 9.21
C GLY A 89 13.05 -2.86 8.25
N SER A 90 13.35 -4.08 8.71
CA SER A 90 13.22 -5.32 7.95
C SER A 90 11.78 -5.58 7.48
N SER A 91 10.78 -5.35 8.34
CA SER A 91 9.35 -5.52 8.02
C SER A 91 8.94 -4.68 6.79
N ALA A 92 9.29 -3.39 6.77
CA ALA A 92 8.98 -2.51 5.65
C ALA A 92 9.72 -2.91 4.36
N LYS A 93 10.98 -3.36 4.46
CA LYS A 93 11.75 -3.88 3.30
C LYS A 93 11.13 -5.15 2.72
N GLN A 94 10.60 -6.02 3.59
CA GLN A 94 9.86 -7.20 3.17
C GLN A 94 8.56 -6.81 2.45
N ALA A 95 7.76 -5.92 3.03
CA ALA A 95 6.54 -5.41 2.41
C ALA A 95 6.80 -4.75 1.04
N LEU A 96 7.91 -4.02 0.89
CA LEU A 96 8.37 -3.48 -0.40
C LEU A 96 8.67 -4.58 -1.43
N THR A 97 9.38 -5.62 -1.00
CA THR A 97 9.71 -6.76 -1.88
C THR A 97 8.44 -7.44 -2.38
N GLU A 98 7.48 -7.69 -1.48
CA GLU A 98 6.20 -8.32 -1.82
C GLU A 98 5.34 -7.41 -2.73
N ALA A 99 5.26 -6.11 -2.45
CA ALA A 99 4.56 -5.14 -3.30
C ALA A 99 5.17 -5.07 -4.71
N PHE A 100 6.51 -5.00 -4.83
CA PHE A 100 7.20 -4.96 -6.12
C PHE A 100 6.93 -6.23 -6.95
N GLN A 101 6.86 -7.40 -6.30
CA GLN A 101 6.50 -8.66 -6.96
C GLN A 101 5.06 -8.63 -7.48
N GLU A 102 4.13 -8.03 -6.73
CA GLU A 102 2.73 -7.91 -7.15
C GLU A 102 2.57 -7.00 -8.38
N TYR A 103 3.22 -5.83 -8.37
CA TYR A 103 3.31 -4.97 -9.56
C TYR A 103 3.90 -5.70 -10.76
N LYS A 104 5.00 -6.44 -10.55
CA LYS A 104 5.68 -7.20 -11.61
C LYS A 104 4.78 -8.27 -12.23
N ARG A 105 3.94 -8.92 -11.40
CA ARG A 105 3.06 -10.03 -11.79
C ARG A 105 1.90 -9.60 -12.67
N TYR A 106 1.27 -8.48 -12.32
CA TYR A 106 0.01 -8.05 -12.93
C TYR A 106 0.14 -6.89 -13.92
N THR A 107 1.27 -6.18 -13.91
CA THR A 107 1.46 -4.97 -14.71
C THR A 107 2.83 -4.97 -15.41
N CYS A 108 3.04 -3.97 -16.27
CA CYS A 108 4.34 -3.68 -16.86
C CYS A 108 5.25 -2.78 -15.99
N VAL A 109 4.81 -2.40 -14.78
CA VAL A 109 5.59 -1.55 -13.86
C VAL A 109 6.71 -2.36 -13.21
N ARG A 110 7.92 -1.78 -13.17
CA ARG A 110 9.13 -2.38 -12.62
C ARG A 110 9.83 -1.37 -11.70
N PHE A 111 9.86 -1.68 -10.42
CA PHE A 111 10.68 -0.97 -9.45
C PHE A 111 12.10 -1.51 -9.51
N VAL A 112 13.08 -0.63 -9.70
CA VAL A 112 14.49 -1.01 -9.83
C VAL A 112 15.37 -0.18 -8.89
N PRO A 113 16.42 -0.76 -8.28
CA PRO A 113 17.40 0.05 -7.56
C PRO A 113 17.97 1.13 -8.48
N ARG A 114 17.97 2.37 -8.00
CA ARG A 114 18.52 3.50 -8.74
C ARG A 114 20.03 3.34 -8.92
N THR A 115 20.52 3.70 -10.10
CA THR A 115 21.94 3.89 -10.40
C THR A 115 22.26 5.36 -10.63
N SER A 116 21.83 5.90 -11.77
CA SER A 116 22.12 7.28 -12.21
C SER A 116 20.89 8.08 -12.63
N GLN A 117 19.69 7.47 -12.58
CA GLN A 117 18.47 8.11 -13.05
C GLN A 117 18.17 9.38 -12.24
N GLU A 118 17.77 10.45 -12.93
CA GLU A 118 17.46 11.75 -12.32
C GLU A 118 16.19 11.67 -11.46
N ASP A 119 15.14 11.05 -12.00
CA ASP A 119 13.85 10.89 -11.34
C ASP A 119 13.78 9.55 -10.60
N TYR A 120 13.50 9.59 -9.29
CA TYR A 120 13.44 8.38 -8.47
C TYR A 120 12.67 8.56 -7.17
N LEU A 121 12.22 7.44 -6.61
CA LEU A 121 11.62 7.39 -5.28
C LEU A 121 12.70 7.27 -4.20
N LYS A 122 12.68 8.16 -3.20
CA LYS A 122 13.38 7.96 -1.92
C LYS A 122 12.40 7.42 -0.89
N ILE A 123 12.50 6.12 -0.61
CA ILE A 123 11.61 5.42 0.31
C ILE A 123 12.23 5.45 1.71
N PHE A 124 11.51 5.97 2.70
CA PHE A 124 12.05 6.18 4.05
C PHE A 124 10.99 6.07 5.14
N TYR A 125 11.43 6.04 6.40
CA TYR A 125 10.53 6.02 7.56
C TYR A 125 10.25 7.45 8.00
N GLY A 126 9.00 7.88 7.90
CA GLY A 126 8.57 9.23 8.27
C GLY A 126 7.27 9.23 9.07
N GLN A 127 6.57 10.38 9.06
CA GLN A 127 5.34 10.56 9.82
C GLN A 127 4.12 10.20 8.97
N GLY A 128 3.60 8.99 9.13
CA GLY A 128 2.46 8.47 8.36
C GLY A 128 2.88 7.72 7.09
N CYS A 129 1.90 7.32 6.28
CA CYS A 129 2.11 6.67 5.00
C CYS A 129 1.77 7.68 3.91
N TYR A 130 2.72 8.09 3.06
CA TYR A 130 2.40 9.05 1.99
C TYR A 130 3.30 8.92 0.78
N SER A 131 2.76 9.34 -0.36
CA SER A 131 3.51 9.55 -1.60
C SER A 131 2.96 10.73 -2.41
N PRO A 132 3.82 11.52 -3.07
CA PRO A 132 3.41 12.43 -4.13
C PRO A 132 2.72 11.68 -5.27
N ILE A 133 1.84 12.38 -5.96
CA ILE A 133 0.99 11.78 -6.98
C ILE A 133 1.66 11.87 -8.34
N GLY A 134 2.04 10.73 -8.91
CA GLY A 134 2.76 10.71 -10.18
C GLY A 134 4.23 11.08 -10.02
N ARG A 135 4.93 11.15 -11.15
CA ARG A 135 6.32 11.59 -11.25
C ARG A 135 6.40 13.10 -11.02
N GLN A 136 7.19 13.52 -10.03
CA GLN A 136 7.40 14.93 -9.66
C GLN A 136 8.63 15.55 -10.34
N GLY A 137 9.56 14.71 -10.79
CA GLY A 137 10.90 15.14 -11.19
C GLY A 137 11.90 15.06 -10.02
N GLY A 138 13.14 14.69 -10.32
CA GLY A 138 14.21 14.54 -9.33
C GLY A 138 13.92 13.47 -8.25
N GLN A 139 14.49 13.69 -7.07
CA GLN A 139 14.20 12.85 -5.90
C GLN A 139 12.83 13.18 -5.32
N GLN A 140 11.89 12.24 -5.34
CA GLN A 140 10.60 12.39 -4.66
C GLN A 140 10.45 11.45 -3.45
N PRO A 141 9.92 11.93 -2.32
CA PRO A 141 9.78 11.13 -1.10
C PRO A 141 8.65 10.10 -1.19
N LEU A 142 8.82 8.93 -0.57
CA LEU A 142 7.74 8.01 -0.22
C LEU A 142 7.93 7.59 1.23
N SER A 143 6.97 7.91 2.09
CA SER A 143 7.05 7.62 3.52
C SER A 143 6.29 6.35 3.86
N LEU A 144 6.97 5.44 4.56
CA LEU A 144 6.39 4.27 5.21
C LEU A 144 6.66 4.40 6.72
N GLY A 145 5.82 5.18 7.38
CA GLY A 145 5.87 5.39 8.82
C GLY A 145 5.24 4.24 9.63
N ASN A 146 4.78 4.59 10.83
CA ASN A 146 4.16 3.65 11.74
C ASN A 146 2.94 2.95 11.11
N ASN A 147 2.85 1.62 11.22
CA ASN A 147 1.82 0.75 10.64
C ASN A 147 1.76 0.68 9.10
N CYS A 148 2.68 1.32 8.38
CA CYS A 148 2.73 1.29 6.90
C CYS A 148 3.54 0.11 6.34
N ASP A 149 4.12 -0.72 7.22
CA ASP A 149 5.04 -1.81 6.93
C ASP A 149 4.31 -3.12 6.59
N VAL A 150 3.26 -3.03 5.78
CA VAL A 150 2.53 -4.18 5.22
C VAL A 150 2.32 -3.98 3.72
N ARG A 151 2.29 -5.10 2.98
CA ARG A 151 2.19 -5.11 1.50
C ARG A 151 1.10 -4.17 0.96
N GLY A 152 -0.10 -4.19 1.53
CA GLY A 152 -1.21 -3.36 1.06
C GLY A 152 -0.97 -1.85 1.16
N HIS A 153 -0.41 -1.36 2.28
CA HIS A 153 -0.06 0.05 2.41
C HIS A 153 1.03 0.45 1.43
N VAL A 154 2.05 -0.40 1.25
CA VAL A 154 3.10 -0.12 0.27
C VAL A 154 2.53 -0.07 -1.15
N ILE A 155 1.63 -0.98 -1.52
CA ILE A 155 0.94 -0.94 -2.82
C ILE A 155 0.16 0.37 -2.98
N HIS A 156 -0.58 0.81 -1.96
CA HIS A 156 -1.32 2.06 -1.98
C HIS A 156 -0.41 3.27 -2.28
N GLU A 157 0.70 3.40 -1.54
CA GLU A 157 1.62 4.52 -1.72
C GLU A 157 2.36 4.48 -3.06
N LEU A 158 2.73 3.29 -3.54
CA LEU A 158 3.32 3.14 -4.87
C LEU A 158 2.30 3.45 -5.98
N MET A 159 1.01 3.18 -5.75
CA MET A 159 -0.06 3.51 -6.68
C MET A 159 -0.26 5.03 -6.73
N HIS A 160 -0.10 5.75 -5.63
CA HIS A 160 0.06 7.21 -5.64
C HIS A 160 1.22 7.68 -6.50
N ALA A 161 2.41 7.11 -6.31
CA ALA A 161 3.56 7.45 -7.14
C ALA A 161 3.30 7.23 -8.64
N LEU A 162 2.43 6.28 -9.03
CA LEU A 162 2.01 6.05 -10.42
C LEU A 162 1.01 7.07 -10.97
N GLY A 163 0.50 7.98 -10.16
CA GLY A 163 -0.50 8.98 -10.54
C GLY A 163 -1.93 8.59 -10.21
N PHE A 164 -2.13 7.56 -9.39
CA PHE A 164 -3.44 7.13 -8.92
C PHE A 164 -3.79 7.72 -7.57
N LEU A 165 -5.06 7.67 -7.30
CA LEU A 165 -5.77 8.70 -6.60
C LEU A 165 -7.02 8.07 -6.02
N HIS A 166 -7.59 8.67 -4.99
CA HIS A 166 -8.51 7.91 -4.14
C HIS A 166 -9.84 7.72 -4.85
N GLU A 167 -10.35 6.49 -4.80
CA GLU A 167 -11.56 6.08 -5.51
C GLU A 167 -12.78 6.87 -5.01
N GLN A 168 -12.86 7.11 -3.68
CA GLN A 168 -13.95 7.90 -3.09
C GLN A 168 -13.90 9.38 -3.46
N ASN A 169 -12.93 9.86 -4.23
CA ASN A 169 -12.95 11.26 -4.69
C ASN A 169 -13.32 11.39 -6.18
N ARG A 170 -13.65 10.29 -6.85
CA ARG A 170 -14.08 10.33 -8.24
C ARG A 170 -15.24 11.32 -8.47
N PRO A 171 -15.32 11.99 -9.63
CA PRO A 171 -16.40 12.91 -9.93
C PRO A 171 -17.79 12.26 -9.89
N ASP A 172 -17.88 10.98 -10.27
CA ASP A 172 -19.10 10.18 -10.34
C ASP A 172 -19.44 9.43 -9.04
N ARG A 173 -18.62 9.55 -7.98
CA ARG A 173 -18.77 8.80 -6.72
C ARG A 173 -20.16 8.88 -6.08
N GLU A 174 -20.89 9.99 -6.28
CA GLU A 174 -22.18 10.23 -5.64
C GLU A 174 -23.26 9.26 -6.15
N LYS A 175 -23.03 8.57 -7.27
CA LYS A 175 -23.88 7.46 -7.72
C LYS A 175 -23.71 6.21 -6.84
N TYR A 176 -22.58 6.07 -6.16
CA TYR A 176 -22.13 4.82 -5.52
C TYR A 176 -22.04 4.93 -3.99
N ILE A 177 -21.64 6.09 -3.48
CA ILE A 177 -21.44 6.32 -2.05
C ILE A 177 -22.12 7.62 -1.59
N LYS A 178 -22.41 7.69 -0.30
CA LYS A 178 -22.81 8.89 0.43
C LYS A 178 -21.72 9.24 1.44
N VAL A 179 -21.23 10.48 1.38
CA VAL A 179 -20.34 11.03 2.41
C VAL A 179 -21.21 11.58 3.54
N LEU A 180 -20.94 11.14 4.76
CA LEU A 180 -21.63 11.54 5.99
C LEU A 180 -20.84 12.67 6.66
N TRP A 181 -21.01 13.89 6.15
CA TRP A 181 -20.22 15.06 6.51
C TRP A 181 -20.21 15.36 8.02
N ASP A 182 -21.34 15.14 8.70
CA ASP A 182 -21.47 15.34 10.14
C ASP A 182 -20.64 14.36 10.97
N ASN A 183 -20.09 13.30 10.38
CA ASN A 183 -19.21 12.37 11.09
C ASN A 183 -17.73 12.67 10.86
N ILE A 184 -17.38 13.65 10.02
CA ILE A 184 -15.99 13.94 9.63
C ILE A 184 -15.37 14.98 10.57
N LYS A 185 -14.12 14.79 10.97
CA LYS A 185 -13.33 15.82 11.68
C LYS A 185 -13.29 17.11 10.86
N SER A 186 -13.59 18.26 11.46
CA SER A 186 -13.73 19.54 10.75
C SER A 186 -12.54 19.89 9.85
N LYS A 187 -11.31 19.66 10.33
CA LYS A 187 -10.05 19.88 9.59
C LYS A 187 -9.80 18.90 8.43
N MET A 188 -10.61 17.84 8.29
CA MET A 188 -10.42 16.76 7.31
C MET A 188 -11.47 16.75 6.20
N THR A 189 -12.41 17.70 6.19
CA THR A 189 -13.49 17.78 5.18
C THR A 189 -12.94 17.88 3.74
N SER A 190 -11.79 18.53 3.54
CA SER A 190 -11.13 18.62 2.24
C SER A 190 -10.74 17.27 1.64
N GLN A 191 -10.42 16.27 2.48
CA GLN A 191 -10.04 14.91 2.05
C GLN A 191 -11.18 14.18 1.33
N PHE A 192 -12.42 14.62 1.58
CA PHE A 192 -13.62 14.06 0.97
C PHE A 192 -14.14 14.92 -0.16
N LYS A 193 -13.46 15.95 -0.65
CA LYS A 193 -13.97 16.71 -1.80
C LYS A 193 -13.82 15.92 -3.10
N ARG A 194 -14.81 16.01 -4.00
CA ARG A 194 -14.71 15.43 -5.34
C ARG A 194 -13.71 16.21 -6.19
N TYR A 195 -13.17 15.53 -7.19
CA TYR A 195 -12.44 16.17 -8.28
C TYR A 195 -13.34 16.56 -9.42
N ALA A 196 -12.90 17.52 -10.23
CA ALA A 196 -13.62 17.92 -11.44
C ALA A 196 -13.37 16.92 -12.59
N ASN A 197 -14.30 16.86 -13.55
CA ASN A 197 -14.27 15.87 -14.65
C ASN A 197 -13.10 16.06 -15.63
N ASP A 198 -12.61 17.29 -15.76
CA ASP A 198 -11.50 17.70 -16.60
C ASP A 198 -10.12 17.43 -15.96
N GLU A 199 -10.06 17.36 -14.63
CA GLU A 199 -8.83 17.12 -13.87
C GLU A 199 -8.41 15.64 -13.92
N VAL A 200 -9.35 14.73 -14.13
CA VAL A 200 -9.18 13.31 -13.84
C VAL A 200 -9.84 12.40 -14.85
N THR A 201 -9.44 11.12 -14.88
CA THR A 201 -10.11 10.11 -15.71
C THR A 201 -10.28 8.78 -14.98
N SER A 202 -11.39 8.09 -15.22
CA SER A 202 -11.60 6.70 -14.80
C SER A 202 -11.08 5.69 -15.82
N LEU A 203 -10.57 6.17 -16.97
CA LEU A 203 -10.19 5.35 -18.13
C LEU A 203 -11.34 4.45 -18.64
N GLY A 204 -12.59 4.88 -18.40
CA GLY A 204 -13.81 4.16 -18.76
C GLY A 204 -14.14 3.00 -17.83
N GLU A 205 -13.47 2.88 -16.68
CA GLU A 205 -13.79 1.83 -15.69
C GLU A 205 -14.91 2.24 -14.73
N SER A 206 -15.67 1.23 -14.29
CA SER A 206 -16.72 1.37 -13.27
C SER A 206 -16.13 1.81 -11.93
N TYR A 207 -16.99 2.25 -11.00
CA TYR A 207 -16.58 2.52 -9.62
C TYR A 207 -16.20 1.24 -8.90
N ASP A 208 -15.07 1.26 -8.20
CA ASP A 208 -14.51 0.08 -7.56
C ASP A 208 -14.49 0.18 -6.03
N TYR A 209 -15.53 -0.35 -5.39
CA TYR A 209 -15.62 -0.46 -3.93
C TYR A 209 -14.44 -1.25 -3.31
N SER A 210 -13.81 -2.13 -4.10
CA SER A 210 -12.70 -2.97 -3.64
C SER A 210 -11.32 -2.42 -4.00
N SER A 211 -11.26 -1.22 -4.59
CA SER A 211 -9.97 -0.60 -4.93
C SER A 211 -9.13 -0.42 -3.68
N ILE A 212 -7.84 -0.74 -3.79
CA ILE A 212 -6.89 -0.43 -2.72
C ILE A 212 -6.76 1.08 -2.48
N MET A 213 -7.24 1.89 -3.42
CA MET A 213 -7.31 3.35 -3.33
C MET A 213 -8.62 3.87 -2.73
N HIS A 214 -9.50 3.02 -2.21
CA HIS A 214 -10.74 3.45 -1.57
C HIS A 214 -10.55 3.58 -0.05
N TYR A 215 -10.97 4.70 0.55
CA TYR A 215 -11.00 4.84 2.01
C TYR A 215 -11.94 3.84 2.69
N GLY A 216 -11.61 3.50 3.93
CA GLY A 216 -12.53 2.81 4.83
C GLY A 216 -13.74 3.66 5.18
N ASP A 217 -14.79 3.01 5.67
CA ASP A 217 -16.07 3.64 5.99
C ASP A 217 -16.01 4.59 7.19
N LYS A 218 -14.96 4.52 8.03
CA LYS A 218 -14.77 5.35 9.23
C LYS A 218 -13.58 6.32 9.15
N GLU A 219 -12.99 6.46 7.96
CA GLU A 219 -11.79 7.27 7.80
C GLU A 219 -12.04 8.71 8.23
N PHE A 220 -11.10 9.32 8.96
CA PHE A 220 -11.24 10.65 9.58
C PHE A 220 -12.51 10.90 10.43
N SER A 221 -13.14 9.85 10.96
CA SER A 221 -14.33 9.98 11.80
C SER A 221 -14.05 10.76 13.10
N ARG A 222 -14.94 11.68 13.46
CA ARG A 222 -14.87 12.45 14.73
C ARG A 222 -15.51 11.72 15.91
N ASN A 223 -16.34 10.72 15.64
CA ASN A 223 -17.21 10.07 16.64
C ASN A 223 -17.21 8.54 16.51
N GLY A 224 -16.29 7.96 15.74
CA GLY A 224 -16.20 6.52 15.49
C GLY A 224 -17.31 5.94 14.60
N GLN A 225 -18.24 6.78 14.13
CA GLN A 225 -19.29 6.42 13.19
C GLN A 225 -18.79 6.52 11.75
N GLN A 226 -19.56 5.96 10.82
CA GLN A 226 -19.21 5.96 9.41
C GLN A 226 -19.15 7.38 8.83
N THR A 227 -18.12 7.68 8.06
CA THR A 227 -17.95 8.87 7.22
C THR A 227 -18.31 8.59 5.75
N ILE A 228 -18.28 7.32 5.32
CA ILE A 228 -18.67 6.89 3.98
C ILE A 228 -19.65 5.72 4.08
N LYS A 229 -20.79 5.83 3.40
CA LYS A 229 -21.79 4.76 3.29
C LYS A 229 -21.99 4.38 1.83
N SER A 230 -21.85 3.09 1.50
CA SER A 230 -22.22 2.57 0.18
C SER A 230 -23.73 2.69 -0.05
N LYS A 231 -24.13 3.08 -1.26
CA LYS A 231 -25.55 3.15 -1.66
C LYS A 231 -26.11 1.81 -2.11
N VAL A 232 -25.24 0.86 -2.47
CA VAL A 232 -25.62 -0.50 -2.87
C VAL A 232 -25.36 -1.44 -1.69
N GLU A 233 -26.41 -2.04 -1.14
CA GLU A 233 -26.30 -2.92 0.04
C GLU A 233 -25.46 -4.17 -0.23
N SER A 234 -25.53 -4.72 -1.45
CA SER A 234 -24.75 -5.89 -1.88
C SER A 234 -23.30 -5.56 -2.26
N SER A 235 -22.87 -4.29 -2.14
CA SER A 235 -21.49 -3.90 -2.48
C SER A 235 -20.45 -4.56 -1.57
N PRO A 236 -19.24 -4.83 -2.07
CA PRO A 236 -18.12 -5.22 -1.20
C PRO A 236 -17.82 -4.17 -0.13
N LYS A 237 -17.24 -4.60 0.99
CA LYS A 237 -16.74 -3.71 2.02
C LYS A 237 -15.61 -2.83 1.46
N ILE A 238 -15.73 -1.51 1.68
CA ILE A 238 -14.73 -0.51 1.28
C ILE A 238 -13.55 -0.46 2.27
N GLY A 239 -12.38 0.02 1.80
CA GLY A 239 -11.17 0.17 2.63
C GLY A 239 -10.34 -1.10 2.80
N GLN A 240 -10.41 -2.02 1.84
CA GLN A 240 -9.56 -3.21 1.86
C GLN A 240 -8.08 -2.82 1.61
N LEU A 241 -7.16 -3.55 2.24
CA LEU A 241 -5.71 -3.33 2.14
C LEU A 241 -4.95 -4.66 1.95
N ASN A 242 -5.56 -5.59 1.21
CA ASN A 242 -5.04 -6.95 1.03
C ASN A 242 -4.23 -7.10 -0.27
N GLY A 243 -4.37 -6.17 -1.21
CA GLY A 243 -3.74 -6.18 -2.52
C GLY A 243 -4.59 -5.45 -3.56
N PHE A 244 -4.18 -5.48 -4.82
CA PHE A 244 -4.98 -4.86 -5.88
C PHE A 244 -6.35 -5.49 -6.05
N SER A 245 -7.30 -4.68 -6.52
CA SER A 245 -8.45 -5.21 -7.24
C SER A 245 -8.11 -5.47 -8.72
N ALA A 246 -8.97 -6.22 -9.41
CA ALA A 246 -8.91 -6.37 -10.86
C ALA A 246 -9.02 -5.03 -11.62
N ILE A 247 -9.79 -4.06 -11.10
CA ILE A 247 -9.95 -2.74 -11.74
C ILE A 247 -8.71 -1.89 -11.51
N ASP A 248 -8.07 -1.95 -10.33
CA ASP A 248 -6.80 -1.26 -10.07
C ASP A 248 -5.75 -1.67 -11.12
N ILE A 249 -5.58 -2.97 -11.32
CA ILE A 249 -4.65 -3.54 -12.31
C ILE A 249 -5.03 -3.11 -13.73
N LYS A 250 -6.32 -3.16 -14.08
CA LYS A 250 -6.80 -2.77 -15.41
C LYS A 250 -6.54 -1.30 -15.68
N GLN A 251 -6.75 -0.42 -14.71
CA GLN A 251 -6.46 0.99 -14.86
C GLN A 251 -4.95 1.27 -14.96
N ILE A 252 -4.10 0.62 -14.16
CA ILE A 252 -2.63 0.74 -14.30
C ILE A 252 -2.20 0.33 -15.70
N ASN A 253 -2.68 -0.82 -16.18
CA ASN A 253 -2.33 -1.34 -17.50
C ASN A 253 -2.83 -0.45 -18.63
N LYS A 254 -4.03 0.14 -18.51
CA LYS A 254 -4.55 1.13 -19.47
C LYS A 254 -3.73 2.43 -19.44
N LEU A 255 -3.43 2.95 -18.25
CA LEU A 255 -2.72 4.22 -18.10
C LEU A 255 -1.34 4.19 -18.75
N TYR A 256 -0.64 3.07 -18.56
CA TYR A 256 0.72 2.86 -19.04
C TYR A 256 0.81 2.05 -20.34
N SER A 257 -0.34 1.75 -20.97
CA SER A 257 -0.40 0.97 -22.21
C SER A 257 0.42 -0.32 -22.13
N CYS A 258 0.30 -1.03 -21.00
CA CYS A 258 1.04 -2.25 -20.78
C CYS A 258 0.69 -3.30 -21.86
N PRO A 259 1.68 -4.04 -22.39
CA PRO A 259 1.43 -5.06 -23.40
C PRO A 259 0.41 -6.06 -22.90
N LYS A 260 -0.58 -6.38 -23.75
CA LYS A 260 -1.47 -7.51 -23.48
C LYS A 260 -0.62 -8.77 -23.54
N VAL A 261 -0.42 -9.41 -22.39
CA VAL A 261 0.18 -10.75 -22.38
C VAL A 261 -0.81 -11.66 -23.12
N ALA A 262 -0.36 -12.32 -24.19
CA ALA A 262 -1.17 -13.31 -24.91
C ALA A 262 -1.78 -14.30 -23.88
N ASN A 263 -3.10 -14.51 -23.93
CA ASN A 263 -3.92 -15.28 -22.98
C ASN A 263 -4.29 -14.60 -21.64
N ARG A 264 -4.08 -13.29 -21.44
CA ARG A 264 -4.57 -12.54 -20.26
C ARG A 264 -5.44 -11.32 -20.63
N ALA A 265 -6.49 -11.53 -21.41
CA ALA A 265 -7.34 -10.44 -21.85
C ALA A 265 -8.13 -9.80 -20.68
N ASP A 266 -8.55 -10.60 -19.70
CA ASP A 266 -9.31 -10.12 -18.56
C ASP A 266 -8.80 -10.74 -17.25
N ILE A 267 -8.69 -9.89 -16.24
CA ILE A 267 -8.35 -10.23 -14.87
C ILE A 267 -9.61 -10.01 -14.02
N TYR A 268 -9.87 -10.90 -13.07
CA TYR A 268 -11.09 -10.92 -12.27
C TYR A 268 -10.81 -11.03 -10.77
N ASN A 269 -11.76 -10.53 -9.98
CA ASN A 269 -11.79 -10.66 -8.53
C ASN A 269 -12.54 -11.94 -8.15
N TYR A 270 -11.83 -13.01 -7.75
CA TYR A 270 -12.46 -14.17 -7.11
C TYR A 270 -12.75 -13.82 -5.65
N LYS A 271 -14.02 -13.91 -5.23
CA LYS A 271 -14.40 -13.74 -3.82
C LYS A 271 -14.14 -15.03 -3.07
N VAL A 272 -13.21 -14.98 -2.12
CA VAL A 272 -12.79 -16.12 -1.29
C VAL A 272 -13.27 -15.90 0.13
N MET A 273 -14.17 -16.75 0.62
CA MET A 273 -14.64 -16.74 2.00
C MET A 273 -14.02 -17.89 2.77
N VAL A 274 -13.28 -17.58 3.83
CA VAL A 274 -12.59 -18.54 4.67
C VAL A 274 -13.35 -18.66 5.99
N HIS A 275 -13.69 -19.89 6.38
CA HIS A 275 -14.40 -20.19 7.62
C HIS A 275 -13.46 -20.82 8.64
N THR A 276 -13.21 -20.10 9.74
CA THR A 276 -12.43 -20.60 10.88
C THR A 276 -13.34 -21.34 11.86
N GLY A 277 -12.82 -22.41 12.46
CA GLY A 277 -13.52 -23.26 13.42
C GLY A 277 -13.94 -22.55 14.70
N LYS A 278 -14.93 -23.13 15.39
CA LYS A 278 -15.37 -22.67 16.73
C LYS A 278 -14.69 -23.43 17.87
N GLN A 279 -13.75 -24.30 17.57
CA GLN A 279 -12.97 -25.03 18.56
C GLN A 279 -12.11 -24.06 19.39
N LEU A 280 -11.73 -24.48 20.60
CA LEU A 280 -10.82 -23.70 21.43
C LEU A 280 -9.50 -23.50 20.69
N MET A 281 -8.97 -22.26 20.68
CA MET A 281 -7.74 -21.88 19.95
C MET A 281 -7.76 -22.16 18.44
N ALA A 282 -8.94 -22.20 17.82
CA ALA A 282 -9.09 -22.46 16.39
C ALA A 282 -8.54 -21.37 15.47
N GLY A 283 -8.18 -20.20 16.01
CA GLY A 283 -7.74 -19.04 15.23
C GLY A 283 -6.25 -19.00 14.96
N THR A 284 -5.81 -18.15 14.03
CA THR A 284 -4.39 -17.99 13.70
C THR A 284 -4.02 -16.55 13.40
N ASN A 285 -2.81 -16.18 13.82
CA ASN A 285 -2.16 -14.92 13.47
C ASN A 285 -1.12 -15.09 12.36
N ALA A 286 -0.92 -16.31 11.88
CA ALA A 286 0.01 -16.61 10.80
C ALA A 286 -0.48 -16.00 9.47
N ARG A 287 0.45 -15.75 8.55
CA ARG A 287 0.09 -15.36 7.19
C ARG A 287 -0.50 -16.57 6.47
N VAL A 288 -1.66 -16.38 5.86
CA VAL A 288 -2.37 -17.43 5.11
C VAL A 288 -2.29 -17.14 3.62
N TYR A 289 -2.04 -18.18 2.84
CA TYR A 289 -1.83 -18.12 1.40
C TYR A 289 -2.79 -19.09 0.70
N ILE A 290 -3.29 -18.67 -0.46
CA ILE A 290 -4.21 -19.47 -1.26
C ILE A 290 -3.77 -19.54 -2.71
N ASN A 291 -4.04 -20.67 -3.36
CA ASN A 291 -3.89 -20.81 -4.80
C ASN A 291 -5.10 -21.55 -5.38
N LEU A 292 -5.80 -20.91 -6.30
CA LEU A 292 -6.96 -21.48 -6.99
C LEU A 292 -6.50 -22.17 -8.26
N PHE A 293 -7.10 -23.31 -8.57
CA PHE A 293 -6.85 -24.03 -9.81
C PHE A 293 -8.18 -24.32 -10.51
N GLY A 294 -8.25 -23.97 -11.78
CA GLY A 294 -9.42 -24.23 -12.60
C GLY A 294 -9.05 -24.72 -13.99
N GLN A 295 -10.01 -25.32 -14.66
CA GLN A 295 -9.86 -25.82 -16.01
C GLN A 295 -10.65 -24.95 -16.99
N SER A 296 -9.94 -24.41 -17.98
CA SER A 296 -10.50 -23.59 -19.06
C SER A 296 -9.89 -24.04 -20.39
N LEU A 297 -10.73 -24.28 -21.41
CA LEU A 297 -10.30 -24.79 -22.72
C LEU A 297 -9.40 -26.04 -22.62
N GLY A 298 -9.75 -26.97 -21.72
CA GLY A 298 -8.99 -28.20 -21.50
C GLY A 298 -7.70 -28.05 -20.68
N GLN A 299 -7.21 -26.83 -20.45
CA GLN A 299 -5.96 -26.58 -19.72
C GLN A 299 -6.22 -26.24 -18.25
N LEU A 300 -5.41 -26.81 -17.35
CA LEU A 300 -5.39 -26.44 -15.93
C LEU A 300 -4.61 -25.14 -15.77
N GLN A 301 -5.27 -24.13 -15.22
CA GLN A 301 -4.69 -22.83 -14.92
C GLN A 301 -4.69 -22.60 -13.41
N SER A 302 -3.77 -21.76 -12.95
CA SER A 302 -3.59 -21.43 -11.54
C SER A 302 -3.72 -19.93 -11.35
N SER A 303 -4.30 -19.51 -10.23
CA SER A 303 -4.25 -18.11 -9.83
C SER A 303 -2.84 -17.65 -9.53
N SER A 304 -1.92 -18.59 -9.28
CA SER A 304 -0.71 -18.46 -8.47
C SER A 304 -1.04 -18.06 -7.03
N GLU A 305 -0.10 -18.34 -6.14
CA GLU A 305 -0.29 -18.12 -4.72
C GLU A 305 -0.52 -16.64 -4.40
N SER A 306 -1.49 -16.37 -3.54
CA SER A 306 -1.86 -15.03 -3.07
C SER A 306 -2.03 -15.07 -1.56
N GLU A 307 -1.40 -14.13 -0.85
CA GLU A 307 -1.62 -13.96 0.58
C GLU A 307 -3.00 -13.35 0.81
N VAL A 308 -3.80 -14.01 1.64
CA VAL A 308 -5.16 -13.59 1.98
C VAL A 308 -5.26 -12.90 3.33
N ALA A 309 -4.32 -13.12 4.27
CA ALA A 309 -4.22 -12.26 5.46
C ALA A 309 -2.79 -11.85 5.78
N THR A 310 -2.65 -10.57 6.10
CA THR A 310 -1.41 -9.94 6.55
C THR A 310 -1.25 -10.20 8.04
N GLY A 311 -0.45 -11.20 8.38
CA GLY A 311 -0.30 -11.78 9.71
C GLY A 311 -0.20 -10.78 10.86
N GLY A 312 -0.79 -11.15 11.99
CA GLY A 312 -0.69 -10.50 13.31
C GLY A 312 -1.20 -9.05 13.46
N LYS A 313 -1.55 -8.34 12.39
CA LYS A 313 -1.99 -6.93 12.43
C LYS A 313 -3.49 -6.74 12.25
N LYS A 314 -4.16 -7.75 11.72
CA LYS A 314 -5.62 -7.85 11.65
C LYS A 314 -5.96 -9.22 12.21
N ASP A 315 -6.82 -9.24 13.23
CA ASP A 315 -7.45 -10.44 13.80
C ASP A 315 -8.41 -11.05 12.75
N ASP A 316 -7.81 -11.52 11.66
CA ASP A 316 -8.52 -11.97 10.47
C ASP A 316 -9.03 -13.37 10.66
N PHE A 317 -8.27 -14.28 11.24
CA PHE A 317 -8.70 -15.65 11.41
C PHE A 317 -9.02 -16.00 12.85
N GLU A 318 -9.85 -15.18 13.51
CA GLU A 318 -10.31 -15.49 14.87
C GLU A 318 -11.23 -16.70 14.92
N ARG A 319 -11.32 -17.30 16.11
CA ARG A 319 -12.25 -18.40 16.40
C ARG A 319 -13.68 -18.05 15.94
N GLY A 320 -14.25 -18.94 15.13
CA GLY A 320 -15.61 -18.82 14.61
C GLY A 320 -15.81 -17.72 13.56
N SER A 321 -14.73 -17.05 13.13
CA SER A 321 -14.81 -15.99 12.15
C SER A 321 -15.07 -16.51 10.74
N VAL A 322 -15.68 -15.64 9.94
CA VAL A 322 -15.77 -15.80 8.49
C VAL A 322 -15.17 -14.54 7.88
N LYS A 323 -14.09 -14.68 7.12
CA LYS A 323 -13.47 -13.55 6.41
C LYS A 323 -13.57 -13.71 4.92
N THR A 324 -13.76 -12.58 4.25
CA THR A 324 -13.84 -12.49 2.80
C THR A 324 -12.62 -11.77 2.27
N PHE A 325 -11.98 -12.36 1.27
CA PHE A 325 -10.82 -11.83 0.58
C PHE A 325 -11.07 -11.82 -0.93
N LEU A 326 -10.25 -11.06 -1.64
CA LEU A 326 -10.22 -11.07 -3.09
C LEU A 326 -8.93 -11.74 -3.56
N THR A 327 -9.07 -12.70 -4.44
CA THR A 327 -7.93 -13.29 -5.17
C THR A 327 -8.04 -12.86 -6.62
N VAL A 328 -7.03 -12.13 -7.09
CA VAL A 328 -7.02 -11.61 -8.45
C VAL A 328 -6.38 -12.63 -9.39
N SER A 329 -7.06 -12.94 -10.50
CA SER A 329 -6.58 -13.94 -11.45
C SER A 329 -7.22 -13.78 -12.84
N PRO A 330 -6.57 -14.23 -13.93
CA PRO A 330 -7.27 -14.54 -15.17
C PRO A 330 -8.45 -15.50 -14.94
N TYR A 331 -9.36 -15.59 -15.90
CA TYR A 331 -10.49 -16.51 -15.77
C TYR A 331 -10.04 -17.97 -15.77
N LEU A 332 -10.17 -18.64 -14.62
CA LEU A 332 -9.72 -20.01 -14.38
C LEU A 332 -10.70 -21.07 -14.92
N GLY A 333 -11.87 -20.68 -15.45
CA GLY A 333 -12.89 -21.64 -15.85
C GLY A 333 -13.49 -22.41 -14.66
N THR A 334 -13.75 -23.70 -14.83
CA THR A 334 -14.34 -24.53 -13.76
C THR A 334 -13.30 -24.82 -12.70
N LEU A 335 -13.49 -24.36 -11.47
CA LEU A 335 -12.57 -24.62 -10.38
C LEU A 335 -12.51 -26.13 -10.06
N LYS A 336 -11.29 -26.66 -9.95
CA LYS A 336 -11.02 -28.10 -9.74
C LYS A 336 -10.38 -28.39 -8.40
N LYS A 337 -9.51 -27.50 -7.91
CA LYS A 337 -8.85 -27.63 -6.61
C LYS A 337 -8.39 -26.28 -6.09
N LEU A 338 -8.08 -26.25 -4.81
CA LEU A 338 -7.58 -25.10 -4.08
C LEU A 338 -6.47 -25.56 -3.15
N THR A 339 -5.34 -24.86 -3.11
CA THR A 339 -4.37 -25.05 -2.03
C THR A 339 -4.46 -23.91 -1.04
N ILE A 340 -4.41 -24.22 0.24
CA ILE A 340 -4.38 -23.23 1.32
C ILE A 340 -3.33 -23.62 2.35
N ARG A 341 -2.50 -22.66 2.74
CA ARG A 341 -1.44 -22.88 3.72
C ARG A 341 -1.23 -21.67 4.63
N HIS A 342 -0.54 -21.87 5.74
CA HIS A 342 -0.01 -20.79 6.57
C HIS A 342 1.51 -20.90 6.73
N ASP A 343 2.18 -19.80 7.08
CA ASP A 343 3.65 -19.75 7.23
C ASP A 343 4.15 -20.03 8.66
N GLN A 344 3.26 -20.47 9.55
CA GLN A 344 3.55 -20.75 10.97
C GLN A 344 4.03 -19.54 11.78
N SER A 345 3.96 -18.33 11.24
CA SER A 345 4.35 -17.13 12.00
C SER A 345 3.40 -16.86 13.18
N GLY A 346 3.93 -16.23 14.22
CA GLY A 346 3.19 -15.89 15.44
C GLY A 346 3.10 -17.03 16.46
N LEU A 347 2.66 -16.67 17.69
CA LEU A 347 2.35 -17.64 18.74
C LEU A 347 0.99 -18.30 18.42
N PHE A 348 0.88 -19.61 18.70
CA PHE A 348 -0.32 -20.41 18.42
C PHE A 348 -0.73 -20.37 16.93
N SER A 349 0.21 -20.72 16.05
CA SER A 349 -0.02 -20.66 14.59
C SER A 349 -0.93 -21.77 14.05
N GLY A 350 -1.26 -22.78 14.87
CA GLY A 350 -2.21 -23.83 14.54
C GLY A 350 -3.59 -23.27 14.24
N TRP A 351 -4.23 -23.76 13.18
CA TRP A 351 -5.46 -23.17 12.68
C TRP A 351 -6.49 -24.23 12.33
N PHE A 352 -7.72 -24.13 12.87
CA PHE A 352 -8.79 -25.04 12.47
C PHE A 352 -9.57 -24.44 11.30
N LEU A 353 -9.31 -24.96 10.09
CA LEU A 353 -10.00 -24.56 8.88
C LEU A 353 -11.24 -25.45 8.67
N VAL A 354 -12.43 -24.84 8.66
CA VAL A 354 -13.70 -25.53 8.39
C VAL A 354 -13.85 -25.77 6.89
N LYS A 355 -13.84 -24.68 6.12
CA LYS A 355 -14.03 -24.71 4.66
C LYS A 355 -13.60 -23.39 4.02
N VAL A 356 -13.40 -23.44 2.71
CA VAL A 356 -13.25 -22.26 1.86
C VAL A 356 -14.39 -22.23 0.85
N ILE A 357 -15.02 -21.08 0.65
CA ILE A 357 -16.03 -20.87 -0.37
C ILE A 357 -15.48 -19.88 -1.40
N VAL A 358 -15.55 -20.22 -2.69
CA VAL A 358 -15.09 -19.36 -3.78
C VAL A 358 -16.26 -19.05 -4.71
N THR A 359 -16.48 -17.77 -5.00
CA THR A 359 -17.49 -17.33 -5.98
C THR A 359 -16.80 -17.01 -7.32
N ASP A 360 -17.28 -17.65 -8.40
CA ASP A 360 -16.85 -17.38 -9.76
C ASP A 360 -17.32 -15.98 -10.20
N PRO A 361 -16.41 -15.12 -10.69
CA PRO A 361 -16.71 -13.74 -11.01
C PRO A 361 -17.58 -13.55 -12.27
N LYS A 362 -17.69 -14.55 -13.16
CA LYS A 362 -18.44 -14.43 -14.42
C LYS A 362 -19.90 -14.87 -14.29
N ASN A 363 -20.13 -15.99 -13.63
CA ASN A 363 -21.46 -16.62 -13.56
C ASN A 363 -22.03 -16.68 -12.14
N GLY A 364 -21.29 -16.20 -11.13
CA GLY A 364 -21.72 -16.24 -9.73
C GLY A 364 -21.74 -17.64 -9.12
N ARG A 365 -21.21 -18.67 -9.80
CA ARG A 365 -21.19 -20.04 -9.29
C ARG A 365 -20.36 -20.11 -8.01
N ILE A 366 -20.92 -20.76 -7.01
CA ILE A 366 -20.29 -20.93 -5.70
C ILE A 366 -19.67 -22.33 -5.64
N TYR A 367 -18.40 -22.40 -5.28
CA TYR A 367 -17.66 -23.65 -5.03
C TYR A 367 -17.35 -23.74 -3.55
N THR A 368 -17.70 -24.86 -2.91
CA THR A 368 -17.37 -25.12 -1.50
C THR A 368 -16.26 -26.15 -1.42
N PHE A 369 -15.17 -25.80 -0.76
CA PHE A 369 -14.00 -26.64 -0.50
C PHE A 369 -13.97 -27.00 0.99
N PRO A 370 -14.55 -28.15 1.41
CA PRO A 370 -14.53 -28.57 2.81
C PRO A 370 -13.11 -28.95 3.26
N CYS A 371 -12.79 -28.70 4.52
CA CYS A 371 -11.50 -29.08 5.14
C CYS A 371 -11.69 -29.76 6.50
N ASN A 372 -12.40 -29.12 7.43
CA ASN A 372 -12.67 -29.60 8.79
C ASN A 372 -11.46 -30.23 9.50
N SER A 373 -10.31 -29.56 9.45
CA SER A 373 -9.05 -30.09 9.97
C SER A 373 -8.20 -28.98 10.56
N TRP A 374 -7.40 -29.33 11.57
CA TRP A 374 -6.26 -28.52 12.00
C TRP A 374 -5.19 -28.47 10.91
N LEU A 375 -4.62 -27.29 10.75
CA LEU A 375 -3.43 -26.95 9.98
C LEU A 375 -2.35 -26.57 11.01
N GLU A 376 -1.46 -27.49 11.34
CA GLU A 376 -0.46 -27.33 12.42
C GLU A 376 0.72 -28.28 12.25
N GLY A 377 1.82 -28.03 12.97
CA GLY A 377 3.01 -28.87 12.95
C GLY A 377 3.63 -28.98 11.55
N SER A 378 3.88 -30.21 11.08
CA SER A 378 4.32 -30.46 9.70
C SER A 378 3.22 -30.28 8.64
N ASN A 379 1.97 -30.05 9.08
CA ASN A 379 0.79 -30.20 8.27
C ASN A 379 0.07 -28.87 8.00
N THR A 380 0.81 -27.89 7.50
CA THR A 380 0.39 -26.49 7.37
C THR A 380 -0.18 -26.14 6.01
N ASN A 381 -0.26 -27.11 5.10
CA ASN A 381 -0.76 -26.98 3.74
C ASN A 381 -1.83 -28.04 3.44
N ARG A 382 -2.91 -27.64 2.76
CA ARG A 382 -3.99 -28.52 2.30
C ARG A 382 -4.27 -28.28 0.84
N THR A 383 -4.48 -29.35 0.09
CA THR A 383 -5.15 -29.31 -1.22
C THR A 383 -6.58 -29.79 -1.03
N LEU A 384 -7.54 -28.95 -1.39
CA LEU A 384 -8.97 -29.20 -1.25
C LEU A 384 -9.62 -29.32 -2.64
N THR A 385 -10.62 -30.17 -2.76
CA THR A 385 -11.46 -30.31 -3.96
C THR A 385 -12.86 -29.78 -3.67
N PRO A 386 -13.53 -29.16 -4.66
CA PRO A 386 -14.86 -28.62 -4.44
C PRO A 386 -15.91 -29.75 -4.41
N THR A 387 -16.94 -29.58 -3.58
CA THR A 387 -18.16 -30.41 -3.56
C THR A 387 -19.23 -29.84 -4.46
#